data_AF-A0A9X4QPG1-F1
#
_entry.id   AF-A0A9X4QPG1-F1
#
_cell.length_a   1.000
_cell.length_b   1.000
_cell.length_c   1.000
_cell.angle_alpha   90.00
_cell.angle_beta   90.00
_cell.angle_gamma   90.00
#
_symmetry.space_group_name_H-M   'P 1'
#
loop_
_entity.id
_entity.type
_entity.pdbx_description
1 polymer ?
#
loop_
_entity_poly.entity_id
_entity_poly.type
_entity_poly.pdbx_seq_one_letter_code
_entity_poly.pdbx_strand_id
1 'polypeptide(L)'
;MARLFPLFFRSPFSNFFLSSEDYYQRHDIASFVRMIRFIAFFVSLLLPSLYIAVTTFQQEMIPTTLLISLAAQREGVPLPALLEALLMELTFEVIREAGIRMPRVIGPAISIVGALVLGQAAVQAGLVSGAMVIIVSFTAIANFVIPALGMSAAIRLMRFLLMALAGSFGLFGVLAGMIPLLLHLVALRSFGVPYLLPIAPLKWMNFKDLFYRLPWRALTERPAVFGSLNPRRQLRRGPKRKGAGE
;
A
#
# COMPACT_ATOMS: atom_id res chain seq x y z
N MET A 1 -4.14 -5.65 25.40
CA MET A 1 -4.34 -5.11 24.03
C MET A 1 -4.53 -6.16 22.92
N ALA A 2 -4.32 -7.46 23.15
CA ALA A 2 -4.41 -8.49 22.10
C ALA A 2 -5.83 -9.05 21.77
N ARG A 3 -6.91 -8.53 22.39
CA ARG A 3 -8.26 -9.13 22.29
C ARG A 3 -9.34 -8.29 21.59
N LEU A 4 -9.04 -7.05 21.20
CA LEU A 4 -10.00 -6.16 20.51
C LEU A 4 -9.81 -6.10 18.97
N PHE A 5 -8.70 -6.62 18.47
CA PHE A 5 -8.37 -6.67 17.03
C PHE A 5 -8.96 -7.80 16.15
N PRO A 6 -9.64 -8.88 16.63
CA PRO A 6 -9.96 -10.02 15.76
C PRO A 6 -11.06 -9.77 14.71
N LEU A 7 -11.87 -8.72 14.85
CA LEU A 7 -13.03 -8.53 13.95
C LEU A 7 -12.68 -7.88 12.60
N PHE A 8 -11.58 -7.10 12.52
CA PHE A 8 -11.20 -6.43 11.27
C PHE A 8 -10.36 -7.29 10.32
N PHE A 9 -9.65 -8.31 10.83
CA PHE A 9 -8.72 -9.14 10.04
C PHE A 9 -9.21 -10.59 9.87
N ARG A 10 -10.38 -10.74 9.24
CA ARG A 10 -10.96 -12.05 8.91
C ARG A 10 -10.26 -12.75 7.73
N SER A 11 -9.29 -12.11 7.09
CA SER A 11 -8.72 -12.55 5.81
C SER A 11 -7.19 -12.48 5.81
N PRO A 12 -6.48 -13.41 5.13
CA PRO A 12 -5.03 -13.32 4.94
C PRO A 12 -4.66 -12.04 4.18
N PHE A 13 -3.44 -11.53 4.41
CA PHE A 13 -2.92 -10.27 3.88
C PHE A 13 -3.10 -10.14 2.36
N SER A 14 -2.84 -11.21 1.62
CA SER A 14 -2.99 -11.23 0.16
C SER A 14 -4.36 -10.76 -0.29
N ASN A 15 -5.42 -11.19 0.40
CA ASN A 15 -6.80 -10.96 -0.02
C ASN A 15 -7.21 -9.48 0.04
N PHE A 16 -6.49 -8.63 0.76
CA PHE A 16 -6.75 -7.19 0.75
C PHE A 16 -6.35 -6.50 -0.55
N PHE A 17 -5.57 -7.18 -1.41
CA PHE A 17 -5.15 -6.68 -2.72
C PHE A 17 -5.94 -7.30 -3.88
N LEU A 18 -6.68 -8.38 -3.62
CA LEU A 18 -7.53 -9.03 -4.60
C LEU A 18 -8.92 -8.37 -4.63
N SER A 19 -9.37 -7.97 -5.82
CA SER A 19 -10.75 -7.57 -6.06
C SER A 19 -11.49 -8.66 -6.84
N SER A 20 -12.81 -8.79 -6.63
CA SER A 20 -13.66 -9.68 -7.44
C SER A 20 -13.63 -9.29 -8.93
N GLU A 21 -13.46 -8.00 -9.23
CA GLU A 21 -13.34 -7.44 -10.57
C GLU A 21 -12.13 -8.00 -11.33
N ASP A 22 -11.05 -8.34 -10.63
CA ASP A 22 -9.84 -8.89 -11.24
C ASP A 22 -10.10 -10.20 -11.98
N TYR A 23 -11.16 -10.93 -11.60
CA TYR A 23 -11.53 -12.21 -12.20
C TYR A 23 -12.30 -12.06 -13.52
N TYR A 24 -12.92 -10.90 -13.76
CA TYR A 24 -13.68 -10.61 -14.98
C TYR A 24 -12.81 -10.08 -16.12
N GLN A 25 -11.61 -9.58 -15.80
CA GLN A 25 -10.69 -9.03 -16.80
C GLN A 25 -9.81 -10.11 -17.47
N ARG A 26 -9.09 -9.73 -18.53
CA ARG A 26 -8.03 -10.57 -19.09
C ARG A 26 -6.90 -10.74 -18.07
N HIS A 27 -6.28 -11.92 -18.09
CA HIS A 27 -5.23 -12.30 -17.15
C HIS A 27 -4.01 -11.38 -17.17
N ASP A 28 -3.61 -10.90 -18.35
CA ASP A 28 -2.51 -9.94 -18.52
C ASP A 28 -2.77 -8.61 -17.80
N ILE A 29 -3.96 -8.04 -18.00
CA ILE A 29 -4.38 -6.76 -17.42
C ILE A 29 -4.54 -6.89 -15.91
N ALA A 30 -5.20 -7.96 -15.44
CA ALA A 30 -5.38 -8.20 -14.01
C ALA A 30 -4.04 -8.36 -13.26
N SER A 31 -3.06 -9.01 -13.88
CA SER A 31 -1.71 -9.15 -13.30
C SER A 31 -0.99 -7.81 -13.18
N PHE A 32 -1.08 -6.98 -14.22
CA PHE A 32 -0.50 -5.64 -14.21
C PHE A 32 -1.12 -4.76 -13.12
N VAL A 33 -2.45 -4.76 -13.00
CA VAL A 33 -3.15 -4.00 -11.96
C VAL A 33 -2.79 -4.48 -10.55
N ARG A 34 -2.64 -5.79 -10.33
CA ARG A 34 -2.17 -6.34 -9.04
C ARG A 34 -0.78 -5.82 -8.69
N MET A 35 0.15 -5.78 -9.65
CA MET A 35 1.50 -5.24 -9.44
C MET A 35 1.46 -3.77 -9.02
N ILE A 36 0.61 -2.96 -9.67
CA ILE A 36 0.40 -1.55 -9.29
C ILE A 36 -0.10 -1.46 -7.84
N ARG A 37 -1.05 -2.30 -7.41
CA ARG A 37 -1.55 -2.28 -6.03
C ARG A 37 -0.46 -2.62 -5.00
N PHE A 38 0.43 -3.57 -5.31
CA PHE A 38 1.56 -3.88 -4.43
C PHE A 38 2.55 -2.71 -4.34
N ILE A 39 2.88 -2.07 -5.47
CA ILE A 39 3.76 -0.89 -5.46
C ILE A 39 3.10 0.26 -4.70
N ALA A 40 1.82 0.53 -4.97
CA ALA A 40 1.05 1.58 -4.30
C ALA A 40 0.99 1.37 -2.77
N PHE A 41 0.91 0.12 -2.31
CA PHE A 41 1.00 -0.20 -0.89
C PHE A 41 2.32 0.26 -0.25
N PHE A 42 3.46 -0.12 -0.85
CA PHE A 42 4.77 0.29 -0.32
C PHE A 42 4.97 1.80 -0.40
N VAL A 43 4.56 2.42 -1.51
CA VAL A 43 4.59 3.87 -1.68
C VAL A 43 3.76 4.57 -0.61
N SER A 44 2.51 4.13 -0.40
CA SER A 44 1.60 4.75 0.56
C SER A 44 2.07 4.65 2.01
N LEU A 45 2.87 3.64 2.34
CA LEU A 45 3.43 3.43 3.67
C LEU A 45 4.78 4.13 3.85
N LEU A 46 5.71 3.98 2.91
CA LEU A 46 7.12 4.33 3.09
C LEU A 46 7.49 5.70 2.55
N LEU A 47 6.88 6.16 1.45
CA LEU A 47 7.33 7.35 0.73
C LEU A 47 7.47 8.61 1.61
N PRO A 48 6.48 9.00 2.44
CA PRO A 48 6.63 10.20 3.26
C PRO A 48 7.65 10.02 4.39
N SER A 49 7.74 8.83 4.98
CA SER A 49 8.76 8.54 6.01
C SER A 49 10.19 8.56 5.42
N LEU A 50 10.38 8.02 4.21
CA LEU A 50 11.66 8.05 3.51
C LEU A 50 12.04 9.47 3.10
N TYR A 51 11.08 10.27 2.63
CA TYR A 51 11.33 11.67 2.30
C TYR A 51 11.83 12.47 3.51
N ILE A 52 11.16 12.34 4.66
CA ILE A 52 11.57 13.00 5.90
C ILE A 52 12.98 12.53 6.29
N ALA A 53 13.24 11.23 6.26
CA ALA A 53 14.53 10.66 6.65
C ALA A 53 15.68 11.16 5.76
N VAL A 54 15.50 11.14 4.44
CA VAL A 54 16.55 11.55 3.49
C VAL A 54 16.78 13.06 3.55
N THR A 55 15.72 13.86 3.58
CA THR A 55 15.87 15.34 3.59
C THR A 55 16.38 15.89 4.92
N THR A 56 16.17 15.19 6.03
CA THR A 56 16.57 15.66 7.37
C THR A 56 17.91 15.10 7.82
N PHE A 57 18.19 13.82 7.56
CA PHE A 57 19.40 13.14 8.08
C PHE A 57 20.42 12.78 7.00
N GLN A 58 20.00 12.48 5.77
CA GLN A 58 20.90 11.93 4.75
C GLN A 58 20.79 12.68 3.42
N GLN A 59 21.11 13.97 3.43
CA GLN A 59 21.03 14.83 2.24
C GLN A 59 22.05 14.43 1.16
N GLU A 60 23.17 13.83 1.56
CA GLU A 60 24.24 13.37 0.66
C GLU A 60 23.80 12.29 -0.34
N MET A 61 22.68 11.61 -0.11
CA MET A 61 22.12 10.63 -1.05
C MET A 61 21.43 11.27 -2.25
N ILE A 62 21.12 12.57 -2.18
CA ILE A 62 20.42 13.30 -3.25
C ILE A 62 21.45 13.90 -4.21
N PRO A 63 21.29 13.73 -5.54
CA PRO A 63 22.10 14.43 -6.53
C PRO A 63 22.12 15.93 -6.25
N THR A 64 23.31 16.54 -6.30
CA THR A 64 23.52 17.95 -5.89
C THR A 64 22.59 18.93 -6.61
N THR A 65 22.28 18.69 -7.88
CA THR A 65 21.33 19.50 -8.67
C THR A 65 19.91 19.48 -8.11
N LEU A 66 19.44 18.33 -7.63
CA LEU A 66 18.14 18.17 -6.99
C LEU A 66 18.14 18.70 -5.55
N LEU A 67 19.26 18.57 -4.85
CA LEU A 67 19.40 19.10 -3.50
C LEU A 67 19.29 20.63 -3.50
N ILE A 68 19.95 21.31 -4.44
CA ILE A 68 19.91 22.78 -4.55
C ILE A 68 18.48 23.27 -4.84
N SER A 69 17.76 22.61 -5.75
CA SER A 69 16.37 22.99 -6.05
C SER A 69 15.43 22.73 -4.88
N LEU A 70 15.61 21.64 -4.14
CA LEU A 70 14.87 21.37 -2.90
C LEU A 70 15.21 22.37 -1.80
N ALA A 71 16.48 22.71 -1.61
CA ALA A 71 16.90 23.70 -0.62
C ALA A 71 16.29 25.08 -0.91
N ALA A 72 16.29 25.52 -2.17
CA ALA A 72 15.66 26.77 -2.59
C ALA A 72 14.13 26.77 -2.34
N GLN A 73 13.46 25.64 -2.53
CA GLN A 73 12.02 25.50 -2.21
C GLN A 73 11.73 25.51 -0.70
N ARG A 74 12.74 25.26 0.14
CA ARG A 74 12.60 25.21 1.60
C ARG A 74 13.08 26.49 2.30
N GLU A 75 13.78 27.38 1.59
CA GLU A 75 14.31 28.63 2.17
C GLU A 75 13.20 29.52 2.76
N GLY A 76 11.98 29.46 2.21
CA GLY A 76 10.81 30.17 2.73
C GLY A 76 9.94 29.40 3.72
N VAL A 77 10.28 28.15 4.06
CA VAL A 77 9.42 27.28 4.89
C VAL A 77 9.97 27.19 6.32
N PRO A 78 9.26 27.73 7.34
CA PRO A 78 9.75 27.78 8.71
C PRO A 78 9.62 26.44 9.46
N LEU A 79 8.94 25.46 8.87
CA LEU A 79 8.62 24.19 9.52
C LEU A 79 9.65 23.10 9.20
N PRO A 80 10.02 22.25 10.19
CA PRO A 80 10.84 21.08 9.92
C PRO A 80 10.07 20.07 9.07
N ALA A 81 10.79 19.23 8.31
CA ALA A 81 10.21 18.26 7.38
C ALA A 81 9.13 17.36 8.00
N LEU A 82 9.34 16.95 9.25
CA LEU A 82 8.37 16.14 9.98
C LEU A 82 7.05 16.89 10.20
N LEU A 83 7.10 18.15 10.66
CA LEU A 83 5.89 18.91 11.00
C LEU A 83 5.14 19.33 9.74
N GLU A 84 5.89 19.73 8.71
CA GLU A 84 5.40 20.01 7.36
C GLU A 84 4.59 18.82 6.81
N ALA A 85 5.17 17.62 6.90
CA ALA A 85 4.54 16.39 6.44
C ALA A 85 3.32 16.00 7.28
N LEU A 86 3.41 16.12 8.61
CA LEU A 86 2.29 15.81 9.51
C LEU A 86 1.08 16.71 9.26
N LEU A 87 1.29 18.02 9.08
CA LEU A 87 0.21 18.96 8.78
C LEU A 87 -0.49 18.62 7.48
N MET A 88 0.29 18.33 6.43
CA MET A 88 -0.27 18.04 5.12
C MET A 88 -0.97 16.67 5.08
N GLU A 89 -0.40 15.65 5.72
CA GLU A 89 -1.04 14.33 5.87
C GLU A 89 -2.34 14.42 6.68
N LEU A 90 -2.35 15.16 7.80
CA LEU A 90 -3.56 15.37 8.60
C LEU A 90 -4.64 16.09 7.79
N THR A 91 -4.26 17.10 7.01
CA THR A 91 -5.18 17.84 6.15
C THR A 91 -5.81 16.93 5.11
N PHE A 92 -5.00 16.10 4.43
CA PHE A 92 -5.52 15.10 3.49
C PHE A 92 -6.46 14.10 4.16
N GLU A 93 -6.20 13.69 5.40
CA GLU A 93 -7.11 12.80 6.11
C GLU A 93 -8.43 13.44 6.53
N VAL A 94 -8.41 14.72 6.92
CA VAL A 94 -9.65 15.47 7.17
C VAL A 94 -10.47 15.58 5.89
N ILE A 95 -9.84 15.94 4.76
CA ILE A 95 -10.52 16.03 3.46
C ILE A 95 -11.11 14.68 3.08
N ARG A 96 -10.35 13.59 3.26
CA ARG A 96 -10.77 12.24 2.91
C ARG A 96 -11.95 11.78 3.78
N GLU A 97 -11.89 12.00 5.08
CA GLU A 97 -12.95 11.62 6.01
C GLU A 97 -14.23 12.43 5.76
N ALA A 98 -14.09 13.72 5.40
CA ALA A 98 -15.21 14.53 4.95
C ALA A 98 -15.78 14.00 3.62
N GLY A 99 -14.92 13.68 2.66
CA GLY A 99 -15.31 13.20 1.33
C GLY A 99 -16.12 11.90 1.36
N ILE A 100 -15.75 10.94 2.22
CA ILE A 100 -16.47 9.66 2.33
C ILE A 100 -17.82 9.78 3.06
N ARG A 101 -18.02 10.82 3.87
CA ARG A 101 -19.26 11.05 4.64
C ARG A 101 -20.29 11.86 3.87
N MET A 102 -19.85 12.59 2.85
CA MET A 102 -20.71 13.46 2.07
C MET A 102 -21.45 12.69 0.97
N PRO A 103 -22.60 13.20 0.49
CA PRO A 103 -23.30 12.62 -0.65
C PRO A 103 -22.39 12.51 -1.88
N ARG A 104 -22.61 11.49 -2.72
CA ARG A 104 -21.77 11.18 -3.90
C ARG A 104 -21.58 12.35 -4.87
N VAL A 105 -22.48 13.33 -4.88
CA VAL A 105 -22.43 14.53 -5.73
C VAL A 105 -21.44 15.58 -5.18
N ILE A 106 -21.26 15.65 -3.86
CA ILE A 106 -20.46 16.68 -3.18
C ILE A 106 -19.07 16.18 -2.80
N GLY A 107 -18.91 14.87 -2.54
CA GLY A 107 -17.62 14.26 -2.16
C GLY A 107 -16.46 14.58 -3.12
N PRO A 108 -16.63 14.48 -4.45
CA PRO A 108 -15.59 14.87 -5.40
C PRO A 108 -15.24 16.36 -5.34
N ALA A 109 -16.22 17.24 -5.16
CA ALA A 109 -15.98 18.68 -5.06
C ALA A 109 -15.12 19.04 -3.84
N ILE A 110 -15.40 18.45 -2.68
CA ILE A 110 -14.58 18.63 -1.46
C ILE A 110 -13.16 18.13 -1.67
N SER A 111 -13.00 17.00 -2.38
CA SER A 111 -11.68 16.43 -2.65
C SER A 111 -10.86 17.32 -3.60
N ILE A 112 -11.49 17.92 -4.62
CA ILE A 112 -10.84 18.84 -5.56
C ILE A 112 -10.44 20.13 -4.84
N VAL A 113 -11.36 20.75 -4.11
CA VAL A 113 -11.09 21.97 -3.34
C VAL A 113 -10.00 21.71 -2.30
N GLY A 114 -10.10 20.60 -1.58
CA GLY A 114 -9.12 20.22 -0.56
C GLY A 114 -7.72 19.98 -1.13
N ALA A 115 -7.60 19.21 -2.22
CA ALA A 115 -6.28 18.89 -2.79
C ALA A 115 -5.63 20.08 -3.49
N LEU A 116 -6.39 20.82 -4.31
CA LEU A 116 -5.85 21.91 -5.14
C LEU A 116 -5.76 23.23 -4.35
N VAL A 117 -6.85 23.67 -3.73
CA VAL A 117 -6.90 24.99 -3.10
C VAL A 117 -6.06 25.02 -1.83
N LEU A 118 -6.20 24.02 -0.93
CA LEU A 118 -5.37 23.99 0.28
C LEU A 118 -3.90 23.69 -0.04
N GLY A 119 -3.63 22.83 -1.01
CA GLY A 119 -2.25 22.56 -1.45
C GLY A 119 -1.56 23.80 -2.01
N GLN A 120 -2.22 24.55 -2.91
CA GLN A 120 -1.68 25.79 -3.46
C GLN A 120 -1.56 26.88 -2.40
N ALA A 121 -2.57 27.06 -1.56
CA ALA A 121 -2.54 28.04 -0.48
C ALA A 121 -1.42 27.75 0.53
N ALA A 122 -1.19 26.48 0.88
CA ALA A 122 -0.12 26.09 1.80
C ALA A 122 1.28 26.41 1.23
N VAL A 123 1.48 26.21 -0.08
CA VAL A 123 2.74 26.56 -0.76
C VAL A 123 2.92 28.06 -0.87
N GLN A 124 1.86 28.80 -1.25
CA GLN A 124 1.92 30.26 -1.38
C GLN A 124 2.11 30.96 -0.03
N ALA A 125 1.53 30.43 1.04
CA ALA A 125 1.71 30.92 2.40
C ALA A 125 3.10 30.58 2.98
N GLY A 126 3.94 29.83 2.26
CA GLY A 126 5.25 29.39 2.73
C GLY A 126 5.17 28.39 3.89
N LEU A 127 4.02 27.77 4.15
CA LEU A 127 3.87 26.79 5.24
C LEU A 127 4.42 25.41 4.86
N VAL A 128 4.36 25.07 3.58
CA VAL A 128 4.72 23.75 3.04
C VAL A 128 5.47 23.93 1.71
N SER A 129 6.50 23.12 1.47
CA SER A 129 7.25 23.09 0.21
C SER A 129 6.47 22.38 -0.89
N GLY A 130 6.69 22.79 -2.15
CA GLY A 130 6.08 22.14 -3.31
C GLY A 130 6.41 20.65 -3.40
N ALA A 131 7.65 20.27 -3.06
CA ALA A 131 8.09 18.87 -2.99
C ALA A 131 7.26 18.05 -1.99
N MET A 132 6.95 18.59 -0.81
CA MET A 132 6.12 17.90 0.16
C MET A 132 4.68 17.71 -0.33
N VAL A 133 4.09 18.71 -0.98
CA VAL A 133 2.73 18.59 -1.56
C VAL A 133 2.68 17.47 -2.60
N ILE A 134 3.70 17.36 -3.46
CA ILE A 134 3.79 16.27 -4.46
C ILE A 134 3.83 14.91 -3.76
N ILE A 135 4.65 14.77 -2.73
CA ILE A 135 4.84 13.50 -2.00
C ILE A 135 3.58 13.07 -1.28
N VAL A 136 2.91 13.97 -0.56
CA VAL A 136 1.65 13.64 0.13
C VAL A 136 0.54 13.33 -0.87
N SER A 137 0.43 14.11 -1.96
CA SER A 137 -0.57 13.87 -2.99
C SER A 137 -0.39 12.49 -3.64
N PHE A 138 0.83 12.12 -3.97
CA PHE A 138 1.13 10.80 -4.54
C PHE A 138 0.85 9.66 -3.54
N THR A 139 1.20 9.86 -2.27
CA THR A 139 0.92 8.91 -1.17
C THR A 139 -0.59 8.73 -0.95
N ALA A 140 -1.36 9.82 -1.03
CA ALA A 140 -2.81 9.82 -0.89
C ALA A 140 -3.49 9.09 -2.06
N ILE A 141 -3.05 9.35 -3.31
CA ILE A 141 -3.54 8.64 -4.50
C ILE A 141 -3.21 7.14 -4.42
N ALA A 142 -1.98 6.79 -4.02
CA ALA A 142 -1.56 5.40 -3.84
C ALA A 142 -2.42 4.68 -2.78
N ASN A 143 -2.85 5.38 -1.75
CA ASN A 143 -3.74 4.83 -0.73
C ASN A 143 -5.14 4.45 -1.28
N PHE A 144 -5.66 5.18 -2.28
CA PHE A 144 -6.96 4.89 -2.90
C PHE A 144 -6.93 3.69 -3.87
N VAL A 145 -5.75 3.30 -4.34
CA VAL A 145 -5.56 2.12 -5.19
C VAL A 145 -5.82 0.83 -4.42
N ILE A 146 -5.75 0.87 -3.09
CA ILE A 146 -5.98 -0.28 -2.20
C ILE A 146 -7.49 -0.51 -2.04
N PRO A 147 -8.04 -1.65 -2.51
CA PRO A 147 -9.49 -1.85 -2.58
C PRO A 147 -10.13 -2.01 -1.19
N ALA A 148 -9.38 -2.47 -0.20
CA ALA A 148 -9.89 -2.67 1.15
C ALA A 148 -9.74 -1.41 2.02
N LEU A 149 -10.87 -0.76 2.34
CA LEU A 149 -10.90 0.45 3.17
C LEU A 149 -10.27 0.25 4.56
N GLY A 150 -10.50 -0.90 5.20
CA GLY A 150 -9.89 -1.22 6.50
C GLY A 150 -8.37 -1.34 6.44
N MET A 151 -7.84 -1.93 5.36
CA MET A 151 -6.40 -2.03 5.14
C MET A 151 -5.79 -0.66 4.87
N SER A 152 -6.44 0.14 4.03
CA SER A 152 -6.09 1.54 3.79
C SER A 152 -6.03 2.33 5.10
N ALA A 153 -6.99 2.15 6.02
CA ALA A 153 -6.98 2.82 7.33
C ALA A 153 -5.81 2.38 8.23
N ALA A 154 -5.52 1.08 8.26
CA ALA A 154 -4.37 0.57 9.02
C ALA A 154 -3.04 1.15 8.50
N ILE A 155 -2.85 1.20 7.18
CA ILE A 155 -1.63 1.75 6.56
C ILE A 155 -1.40 3.20 6.96
N ARG A 156 -2.46 4.01 7.01
CA ARG A 156 -2.36 5.41 7.42
C ARG A 156 -1.85 5.57 8.85
N LEU A 157 -2.41 4.80 9.78
CA LEU A 157 -1.96 4.83 11.18
C LEU A 157 -0.50 4.38 11.30
N MET A 158 -0.11 3.32 10.59
CA MET A 158 1.28 2.85 10.58
C MET A 158 2.21 3.88 9.92
N ARG A 159 1.76 4.61 8.90
CA ARG A 159 2.52 5.69 8.24
C ARG A 159 2.86 6.80 9.23
N PHE A 160 1.92 7.28 10.03
CA PHE A 160 2.19 8.31 11.04
C PHE A 160 3.27 7.87 12.04
N LEU A 161 3.24 6.60 12.47
CA LEU A 161 4.27 6.04 13.35
C LEU A 161 5.65 6.01 12.68
N LEU A 162 5.73 5.56 11.43
CA LEU A 162 6.99 5.52 10.67
C LEU A 162 7.53 6.93 10.38
N MET A 163 6.66 7.91 10.13
CA MET A 163 7.06 9.31 9.97
C MET A 163 7.67 9.88 11.25
N ALA A 164 7.06 9.62 12.40
CA ALA A 164 7.61 10.05 13.70
C ALA A 164 9.00 9.45 13.94
N LEU A 165 9.17 8.14 13.70
CA LEU A 165 10.47 7.47 13.82
C LEU A 165 11.50 8.01 12.80
N ALA A 166 11.07 8.32 11.57
CA ALA A 166 11.92 8.92 10.55
C ALA A 166 12.39 10.33 10.93
N GLY A 167 11.52 11.14 11.54
CA GLY A 167 11.87 12.47 12.00
C GLY A 167 12.79 12.47 13.22
N SER A 168 12.76 11.42 14.05
CA SER A 168 13.64 11.30 15.22
C SER A 168 14.98 10.64 14.93
N PHE A 169 15.01 9.60 14.09
CA PHE A 169 16.20 8.76 13.86
C PHE A 169 16.57 8.57 12.39
N GLY A 170 15.94 9.30 11.47
CA GLY A 170 16.22 9.21 10.04
C GLY A 170 15.90 7.84 9.43
N LEU A 171 16.73 7.40 8.49
CA LEU A 171 16.57 6.11 7.80
C LEU A 171 16.64 4.92 8.77
N PHE A 172 17.46 5.04 9.83
CA PHE A 172 17.53 4.04 10.88
C PHE A 172 16.19 3.90 11.61
N GLY A 173 15.50 5.00 11.89
CA GLY A 173 14.16 4.98 12.50
C GLY A 173 13.12 4.27 11.63
N VAL A 174 13.15 4.49 10.32
CA VAL A 174 12.25 3.80 9.37
C VAL A 174 12.50 2.29 9.40
N LEU A 175 13.77 1.86 9.33
CA LEU A 175 14.14 0.44 9.40
C LEU A 175 13.77 -0.18 10.74
N ALA A 176 14.08 0.51 11.85
CA ALA A 176 13.76 0.08 13.20
C ALA A 176 12.25 0.00 13.46
N GLY A 177 11.43 0.83 12.78
CA GLY A 177 9.98 0.74 12.81
C GLY A 177 9.42 -0.38 11.92
N MET A 178 10.06 -0.66 10.79
CA MET A 178 9.64 -1.71 9.86
C MET A 178 9.87 -3.13 10.42
N ILE A 179 10.95 -3.37 11.14
CA ILE A 179 11.26 -4.69 11.74
C ILE A 179 10.14 -5.19 12.68
N PRO A 180 9.72 -4.47 13.75
CA PRO A 180 8.67 -4.92 14.65
C PRO A 180 7.31 -5.01 13.94
N LEU A 181 7.07 -4.15 12.95
CA LEU A 181 5.86 -4.24 12.11
C LEU A 181 5.84 -5.57 11.35
N LEU A 182 6.93 -5.96 10.70
CA LEU A 182 7.02 -7.23 9.99
C LEU A 182 6.91 -8.43 10.96
N LEU A 183 7.59 -8.38 12.11
CA LEU A 183 7.50 -9.44 13.13
C LEU A 183 6.05 -9.61 13.63
N HIS A 184 5.34 -8.50 13.85
CA HIS A 184 3.94 -8.53 14.23
C HIS A 184 3.07 -9.20 13.17
N LEU A 185 3.26 -8.85 11.89
CA LEU A 185 2.51 -9.45 10.77
C LEU A 185 2.77 -10.95 10.62
N VAL A 186 3.99 -11.43 10.90
CA VAL A 186 4.33 -12.86 10.83
C VAL A 186 3.72 -13.65 12.00
N ALA A 187 3.67 -13.04 13.18
CA ALA A 187 3.10 -13.68 14.37
C ALA A 187 1.56 -13.81 14.30
N LEU A 188 0.89 -12.95 13.52
CA LEU A 188 -0.56 -12.96 13.38
C LEU A 188 -1.08 -14.21 12.65
N ARG A 189 -2.16 -14.77 13.19
CA ARG A 189 -2.93 -15.86 12.56
C ARG A 189 -4.40 -15.45 12.43
N SER A 190 -4.96 -15.62 11.24
CA SER A 190 -6.39 -15.44 10.94
C SER A 190 -7.05 -16.82 10.86
N PHE A 191 -7.93 -17.15 11.81
CA PHE A 191 -8.62 -18.45 11.88
C PHE A 191 -7.67 -19.66 11.77
N GLY A 192 -6.53 -19.59 12.46
CA GLY A 192 -5.51 -20.66 12.45
C GLY A 192 -4.58 -20.65 11.23
N VAL A 193 -4.85 -19.82 10.22
CA VAL A 193 -4.00 -19.64 9.03
C VAL A 193 -3.04 -18.47 9.25
N PRO A 194 -1.75 -18.58 8.88
CA PRO A 194 -0.82 -17.45 8.94
C PRO A 194 -1.33 -16.22 8.19
N TYR A 195 -1.23 -15.04 8.78
CA TYR A 195 -1.75 -13.80 8.19
C TYR A 195 -1.01 -13.43 6.90
N LEU A 196 0.32 -13.57 6.88
CA LEU A 196 1.19 -13.25 5.75
C LEU A 196 1.17 -14.31 4.63
N LEU A 197 0.20 -15.20 4.60
CA LEU A 197 0.11 -16.19 3.52
C LEU A 197 -0.13 -15.49 2.18
N PRO A 198 0.59 -15.84 1.08
CA PRO A 198 1.60 -16.89 0.89
C PRO A 198 3.07 -16.48 1.09
N ILE A 199 3.34 -15.26 1.53
CA ILE A 199 4.68 -14.73 1.79
C ILE A 199 5.35 -15.50 2.93
N ALA A 200 4.62 -15.80 4.00
CA ALA A 200 5.06 -16.65 5.09
C ALA A 200 3.93 -17.63 5.48
N PRO A 201 4.10 -18.96 5.33
CA PRO A 201 5.30 -19.68 4.88
C PRO A 201 5.53 -19.57 3.36
N LEU A 202 6.80 -19.35 2.96
CA LEU A 202 7.18 -19.25 1.55
C LEU A 202 6.85 -20.55 0.80
N LYS A 203 5.81 -20.50 -0.03
CA LYS A 203 5.49 -21.57 -0.99
C LYS A 203 5.39 -20.97 -2.38
N TRP A 204 6.43 -21.16 -3.18
CA TRP A 204 6.59 -20.62 -4.55
C TRP A 204 5.38 -20.85 -5.45
N MET A 205 4.65 -21.95 -5.25
CA MET A 205 3.45 -22.27 -6.01
C MET A 205 2.30 -21.28 -5.80
N ASN A 206 2.18 -20.71 -4.60
CA ASN A 206 1.14 -19.75 -4.24
C ASN A 206 1.51 -18.31 -4.66
N PHE A 207 2.80 -18.02 -4.93
CA PHE A 207 3.24 -16.71 -5.43
C PHE A 207 2.75 -16.45 -6.86
N LYS A 208 2.60 -17.52 -7.66
CA LYS A 208 2.11 -17.43 -9.03
C LYS A 208 0.74 -16.73 -9.02
N ASP A 209 -0.25 -17.27 -8.31
CA ASP A 209 -1.60 -16.69 -8.27
C ASP A 209 -1.70 -15.37 -7.48
N LEU A 210 -0.69 -15.02 -6.67
CA LEU A 210 -0.65 -13.75 -5.93
C LEU A 210 -0.27 -12.57 -6.85
N PHE A 211 0.89 -12.67 -7.52
CA PHE A 211 1.43 -11.59 -8.34
C PHE A 211 0.99 -11.67 -9.81
N TYR A 212 0.87 -12.89 -10.37
CA TYR A 212 0.57 -13.11 -11.77
C TYR A 212 -0.67 -14.00 -11.94
N ARG A 213 -1.79 -13.41 -12.34
CA ARG A 213 -3.02 -14.18 -12.57
C ARG A 213 -2.80 -15.16 -13.72
N LEU A 214 -2.63 -16.43 -13.40
CA LEU A 214 -2.57 -17.49 -14.41
C LEU A 214 -3.98 -17.75 -14.98
N PRO A 215 -4.09 -18.17 -16.26
CA PRO A 215 -5.37 -18.57 -16.82
C PRO A 215 -5.94 -19.78 -16.09
N TRP A 216 -7.27 -19.89 -16.00
CA TRP A 216 -7.96 -20.94 -15.23
C TRP A 216 -7.52 -22.37 -15.60
N ARG A 217 -7.08 -22.57 -16.85
CA ARG A 217 -6.57 -23.85 -17.36
C ARG A 217 -5.19 -24.23 -16.79
N ALA A 218 -4.41 -23.25 -16.35
CA ALA A 218 -3.08 -23.44 -15.75
C ALA A 218 -3.12 -23.54 -14.21
N LEU A 219 -4.25 -23.22 -13.56
CA LEU A 219 -4.46 -23.43 -12.12
C LEU A 219 -4.90 -24.88 -11.84
N THR A 220 -4.00 -25.83 -12.03
CA THR A 220 -4.29 -27.25 -11.82
C THR A 220 -4.21 -27.65 -10.34
N GLU A 221 -3.53 -26.86 -9.51
CA GLU A 221 -3.27 -27.16 -8.10
C GLU A 221 -4.04 -26.21 -7.16
N ARG A 222 -4.46 -26.73 -6.01
CA ARG A 222 -5.14 -25.95 -4.97
C ARG A 222 -4.09 -25.21 -4.12
N PRO A 223 -4.39 -24.00 -3.61
CA PRO A 223 -3.52 -23.32 -2.67
C PRO A 223 -3.17 -24.24 -1.50
N ALA A 224 -1.90 -24.28 -1.13
CA ALA A 224 -1.36 -25.28 -0.21
C ALA A 224 -1.92 -25.25 1.23
N VAL A 225 -2.76 -24.26 1.56
CA VAL A 225 -3.50 -24.18 2.84
C VAL A 225 -4.78 -24.98 2.82
N PHE A 226 -5.45 -25.04 1.66
CA PHE A 226 -6.72 -25.73 1.48
C PHE A 226 -6.56 -27.10 0.81
N GLY A 227 -5.38 -27.39 0.24
CA GLY A 227 -5.10 -28.58 -0.57
C GLY A 227 -4.45 -29.77 0.17
N SER A 228 -4.32 -29.75 1.50
CA SER A 228 -3.56 -30.78 2.24
C SER A 228 -4.08 -32.21 2.05
N LEU A 229 -5.40 -32.38 1.84
CA LEU A 229 -6.03 -33.68 1.60
C LEU A 229 -6.30 -33.96 0.11
N ASN A 230 -6.34 -32.93 -0.73
CA ASN A 230 -6.55 -33.08 -2.17
C ASN A 230 -5.86 -31.91 -2.93
N PRO A 231 -4.59 -32.08 -3.35
CA PRO A 231 -3.80 -30.99 -3.90
C PRO A 231 -4.23 -30.57 -5.30
N ARG A 232 -5.02 -31.38 -6.03
CA ARG A 232 -5.43 -31.06 -7.41
C ARG A 232 -6.80 -30.37 -7.45
N ARG A 233 -6.85 -29.22 -8.13
CA ARG A 233 -8.07 -28.42 -8.34
C ARG A 233 -8.94 -29.01 -9.45
N GLN A 234 -8.30 -29.50 -10.52
CA GLN A 234 -8.95 -30.15 -11.67
C GLN A 234 -8.22 -31.45 -12.00
N LEU A 235 -8.99 -32.51 -12.29
CA LEU A 235 -8.45 -33.73 -12.89
C LEU A 235 -7.91 -33.37 -14.28
N ARG A 236 -6.62 -33.62 -14.50
CA ARG A 236 -5.97 -33.47 -15.82
C ARG A 236 -6.85 -34.24 -16.83
N ARG A 237 -7.53 -33.54 -17.73
CA ARG A 237 -8.19 -34.17 -18.89
C ARG A 237 -7.09 -34.96 -19.60
N GLY A 238 -7.12 -36.29 -19.48
CA GLY A 238 -6.21 -37.16 -20.21
C GLY A 238 -6.33 -36.87 -21.71
N PRO A 239 -5.28 -37.15 -22.50
CA PRO A 239 -5.41 -37.04 -23.95
C PRO A 239 -6.63 -37.85 -24.37
N LYS A 240 -7.53 -37.20 -25.14
CA LYS A 240 -8.67 -37.88 -25.79
C LYS A 240 -8.06 -39.10 -26.47
N ARG A 241 -8.38 -40.32 -26.01
CA ARG A 241 -8.08 -41.54 -26.78
C ARG A 241 -8.71 -41.28 -28.14
N LYS A 242 -7.88 -41.09 -29.17
CA LYS A 242 -8.36 -41.13 -30.55
C LYS A 242 -9.10 -42.46 -30.65
N GLY A 243 -10.38 -42.41 -31.01
CA GLY A 243 -11.15 -43.61 -31.27
C GLY A 243 -10.33 -44.48 -32.20
N ALA A 244 -10.12 -45.73 -31.81
CA ALA A 244 -9.84 -46.77 -32.79
C ALA A 244 -11.00 -46.71 -33.77
N GLY A 245 -10.69 -46.36 -35.02
CA GLY A 245 -11.63 -46.58 -36.10
C GLY A 245 -11.78 -48.09 -36.24
N GLU A 246 -13.01 -48.55 -36.05
CA GLU A 246 -13.55 -49.72 -36.75
C GLU A 246 -14.37 -49.20 -37.93
#